data_AF-A0A1Y4LZZ8-F1
#
_entry.id   AF-A0A1Y4LZZ8-F1
#
_cell.length_a   1.000
_cell.length_b   1.000
_cell.length_c   1.000
_cell.angle_alpha   90.00
_cell.angle_beta   90.00
_cell.angle_gamma   90.00
#
_symmetry.space_group_name_H-M   'P 1'
#
loop_
_entity.id
_entity.type
_entity.pdbx_description
1 polymer ?
#
loop_
_entity_poly.entity_id
_entity_poly.type
_entity_poly.pdbx_seq_one_letter_code
_entity_poly.pdbx_strand_id
1 'polypeptide(L)'
;MKAKLKTLKRGQTFYGAGIQWLVLGHTNSSQGLPIVTHIVSTGIVERRAFDEKNRNDLGVSTLLAYLNGEFLERLEDAFGEGAVAEQFIDLTSNDGLKDYGNVKAKVGLLTEEEYRQHRDILPPLGDEGWWWLATPYSTERAGYPSLVR
;
A
#
# COMPACT_ATOMS: atom_id res chain seq x y z
N MET A 1 23.82 -11.40 0.80
CA MET A 1 23.71 -11.51 -0.67
C MET A 1 22.52 -10.65 -1.10
N LYS A 2 22.71 -9.50 -1.77
CA LYS A 2 21.59 -8.66 -2.24
C LYS A 2 20.93 -9.35 -3.44
N ALA A 3 19.90 -10.17 -3.20
CA ALA A 3 19.05 -10.64 -4.30
C ALA A 3 18.45 -9.39 -4.99
N LYS A 4 18.56 -9.31 -6.31
CA LYS A 4 17.94 -8.21 -7.06
C LYS A 4 16.44 -8.45 -7.03
N LEU A 5 15.63 -7.50 -6.53
CA LEU A 5 14.17 -7.67 -6.36
C LEU A 5 13.48 -8.24 -7.62
N LYS A 6 13.95 -7.84 -8.80
CA LYS A 6 13.49 -8.33 -10.11
C LYS A 6 13.61 -9.85 -10.37
N THR A 7 14.36 -10.58 -9.54
CA THR A 7 14.53 -12.04 -9.68
C THR A 7 13.63 -12.84 -8.74
N LEU A 8 13.04 -12.17 -7.75
CA LEU A 8 12.05 -12.80 -6.87
C LEU A 8 10.78 -13.04 -7.66
N LYS A 9 10.00 -14.05 -7.28
CA LYS A 9 8.72 -14.39 -7.90
C LYS A 9 7.57 -13.97 -6.98
N ARG A 10 6.39 -13.76 -7.56
CA ARG A 10 5.14 -13.59 -6.80
C ARG A 10 5.01 -14.69 -5.74
N GLY A 11 4.67 -14.29 -4.51
CA GLY A 11 4.56 -15.18 -3.35
C GLY A 11 5.86 -15.41 -2.59
N GLN A 12 7.03 -15.01 -3.12
CA GLN A 12 8.28 -15.07 -2.37
C GLN A 12 8.39 -13.90 -1.39
N THR A 13 9.10 -14.12 -0.29
CA THR A 13 9.40 -13.10 0.71
C THR A 13 10.87 -12.72 0.71
N PHE A 14 11.15 -11.50 1.18
CA PHE A 14 12.50 -11.05 1.49
C PHE A 14 12.49 -10.10 2.68
N TYR A 15 13.64 -9.94 3.33
CA TYR A 15 13.82 -9.02 4.44
C TYR A 15 14.58 -7.77 3.98
N GLY A 16 14.07 -6.58 4.31
CA GLY A 16 14.70 -5.31 3.98
C GLY A 16 14.08 -4.15 4.76
N ALA A 17 14.87 -3.13 5.08
CA ALA A 17 14.42 -1.99 5.90
C ALA A 17 13.76 -2.40 7.24
N GLY A 18 14.22 -3.51 7.85
CA GLY A 18 13.64 -4.02 9.10
C GLY A 18 12.32 -4.77 8.95
N ILE A 19 11.81 -4.96 7.73
CA ILE A 19 10.48 -5.50 7.45
C ILE A 19 10.59 -6.75 6.57
N GLN A 20 9.75 -7.75 6.86
CA GLN A 20 9.53 -8.88 5.95
C GLN A 20 8.47 -8.53 4.92
N TRP A 21 8.89 -8.47 3.65
CA TRP A 21 8.08 -8.11 2.50
C TRP A 21 7.67 -9.36 1.72
N LEU A 22 6.46 -9.34 1.16
CA LEU A 22 5.91 -10.31 0.22
C LEU A 22 5.89 -9.69 -1.18
N VAL A 23 6.37 -10.42 -2.18
CA VAL A 23 6.31 -9.99 -3.58
C VAL A 23 4.93 -10.29 -4.17
N LEU A 24 4.23 -9.24 -4.60
CA LEU A 24 2.92 -9.31 -5.26
C LEU A 24 3.03 -9.56 -6.77
N GLY A 25 4.12 -9.07 -7.37
CA GLY A 25 4.42 -9.26 -8.78
C GLY A 25 5.37 -8.21 -9.32
N HIS A 26 5.48 -8.15 -10.65
CA HIS A 26 6.28 -7.14 -11.34
C HIS A 26 5.45 -6.49 -12.45
N THR A 27 5.62 -5.19 -12.62
CA THR A 27 5.14 -4.50 -13.81
C THR A 27 6.33 -4.31 -14.74
N ASN A 28 6.25 -4.97 -15.90
CA ASN A 28 7.19 -4.72 -16.99
C ASN A 28 6.86 -3.37 -17.59
N SER A 29 7.83 -2.45 -17.60
CA SER A 29 7.70 -1.26 -18.41
C SER A 29 7.91 -1.58 -19.88
N SER A 30 7.16 -0.91 -20.75
CA SER A 30 7.48 -0.80 -22.18
C SER A 30 8.83 -0.10 -22.37
N GLN A 31 9.56 -0.47 -23.44
CA GLN A 31 10.95 -0.09 -23.74
C GLN A 31 11.55 1.09 -22.94
N GLY A 32 12.44 0.78 -21.98
CA GLY A 32 13.39 1.75 -21.41
C GLY A 32 13.21 2.14 -19.94
N LEU A 33 12.08 1.85 -19.28
CA LEU A 33 11.93 2.11 -17.84
C LEU A 33 12.29 0.86 -17.00
N PRO A 34 12.70 1.05 -15.74
CA PRO A 34 13.01 -0.06 -14.85
C PRO A 34 11.78 -0.94 -14.58
N ILE A 35 12.03 -2.23 -14.34
CA ILE A 35 11.02 -3.16 -13.82
C ILE A 35 10.65 -2.71 -12.41
N VAL A 36 9.36 -2.48 -12.16
CA VAL A 36 8.83 -2.19 -10.83
C VAL A 36 8.40 -3.49 -10.17
N THR A 37 8.82 -3.71 -8.94
CA THR A 37 8.41 -4.87 -8.14
C THR A 37 7.42 -4.40 -7.08
N HIS A 38 6.22 -4.94 -7.11
CA HIS A 38 5.16 -4.64 -6.15
C HIS A 38 5.33 -5.53 -4.93
N ILE A 39 5.32 -4.92 -3.75
CA ILE A 39 5.56 -5.60 -2.48
C ILE A 39 4.58 -5.10 -1.42
N VAL A 40 4.27 -5.95 -0.45
CA VAL A 40 3.49 -5.61 0.74
C VAL A 40 4.18 -6.18 1.98
N SER A 41 4.03 -5.54 3.14
CA SER A 41 4.52 -6.15 4.38
C SER A 41 3.76 -7.46 4.63
N THR A 42 4.40 -8.42 5.29
CA THR A 42 3.75 -9.70 5.64
C THR A 42 2.90 -9.63 6.91
N GLY A 43 2.88 -8.48 7.59
CA GLY A 43 2.12 -8.24 8.81
C GLY A 43 2.02 -6.75 9.12
N ILE A 44 1.51 -6.44 10.31
CA ILE A 44 1.42 -5.06 10.80
C ILE A 44 2.83 -4.56 11.14
N VAL A 45 3.29 -3.56 10.39
CA VAL A 45 4.59 -2.93 10.63
C VAL A 45 4.53 -2.03 11.86
N GLU A 46 3.49 -1.21 11.96
CA GLU A 46 3.25 -0.28 13.06
C GLU A 46 1.74 -0.08 13.26
N ARG A 47 1.32 0.14 14.51
CA ARG A 47 -0.07 0.51 14.83
C ARG A 47 -0.22 2.03 14.78
N ARG A 48 -1.05 2.51 13.86
CA ARG A 48 -1.35 3.94 13.67
C ARG A 48 -2.80 4.15 13.31
N ALA A 49 -3.32 5.34 13.60
CA ALA A 49 -4.63 5.75 13.11
C ALA A 49 -4.61 5.90 11.58
N PHE A 50 -5.73 5.61 10.92
CA PHE A 50 -5.88 5.85 9.48
C PHE A 50 -5.83 7.36 9.23
N ASP A 51 -6.62 8.09 10.00
CA ASP A 51 -6.60 9.53 10.03
C ASP A 51 -6.95 10.02 11.44
N GLU A 52 -6.16 10.95 11.98
CA GLU A 52 -6.40 11.52 13.32
C GLU A 52 -7.69 12.35 13.39
N LYS A 53 -8.22 12.81 12.25
CA LYS A 53 -9.52 13.50 12.15
C LYS A 53 -10.66 12.55 11.78
N ASN A 54 -10.42 11.24 11.82
CA ASN A 54 -11.41 10.20 11.55
C ASN A 54 -12.04 10.30 10.14
N ARG A 55 -11.27 10.74 9.13
CA ARG A 55 -11.68 10.74 7.73
C ARG A 55 -11.28 9.43 7.06
N ASN A 56 -12.11 8.92 6.15
CA ASN A 56 -11.83 7.72 5.35
C ASN A 56 -11.20 8.01 3.98
N ASP A 57 -10.85 9.27 3.71
CA ASP A 57 -10.11 9.67 2.52
C ASP A 57 -8.60 9.51 2.78
N LEU A 58 -8.00 8.47 2.20
CA LEU A 58 -6.56 8.22 2.30
C LEU A 58 -5.74 9.42 1.79
N GLY A 59 -6.21 10.13 0.76
CA GLY A 59 -5.48 11.18 0.08
C GLY A 59 -5.18 12.40 0.96
N VAL A 60 -5.98 12.62 2.00
CA VAL A 60 -5.79 13.70 2.99
C VAL A 60 -5.47 13.19 4.38
N SER A 61 -5.24 11.88 4.52
CA SER A 61 -5.07 11.21 5.81
C SER A 61 -3.72 11.49 6.45
N THR A 62 -3.68 11.49 7.79
CA THR A 62 -2.41 11.53 8.53
C THR A 62 -1.55 10.29 8.29
N LEU A 63 -2.16 9.13 8.00
CA LEU A 63 -1.42 7.92 7.66
C LEU A 63 -0.64 8.08 6.35
N LEU A 64 -1.26 8.60 5.28
CA LEU A 64 -0.57 8.74 4.00
C LEU A 64 0.57 9.76 4.08
N ALA A 65 0.37 10.85 4.84
CA ALA A 65 1.42 11.84 5.12
C ALA A 65 2.62 11.20 5.83
N TYR A 66 2.37 10.32 6.80
CA TYR A 66 3.42 9.55 7.46
C TYR A 66 4.11 8.55 6.53
N LEU A 67 3.33 7.79 5.75
CA LEU A 67 3.86 6.77 4.82
C LEU A 67 4.78 7.38 3.76
N ASN A 68 4.50 8.59 3.29
CA ASN A 68 5.27 9.29 2.26
C ASN A 68 6.21 10.38 2.83
N GLY A 69 6.34 10.45 4.16
CA GLY A 69 7.34 11.26 4.88
C GLY A 69 8.33 10.35 5.60
N GLU A 70 8.28 10.34 6.93
CA GLU A 70 9.21 9.60 7.79
C GLU A 70 9.35 8.11 7.44
N PHE A 71 8.26 7.44 7.03
CA PHE A 71 8.38 6.03 6.66
C PHE A 71 9.11 5.84 5.33
N LEU A 72 8.82 6.66 4.33
CA LEU A 72 9.50 6.63 3.04
C LEU A 72 11.00 6.93 3.20
N GLU A 73 11.36 7.92 4.02
CA GLU A 73 12.76 8.24 4.33
C GLU A 73 13.50 7.01 4.87
N ARG A 74 12.90 6.28 5.82
CA ARG A 74 13.49 5.02 6.34
C ARG A 74 13.65 3.94 5.27
N LEU A 75 12.73 3.85 4.31
CA LEU A 75 12.84 2.90 3.20
C LEU A 75 13.95 3.32 2.23
N GLU A 76 14.05 4.60 1.90
CA GLU A 76 15.08 5.13 0.99
C GLU A 76 16.48 5.11 1.64
N ASP A 77 16.61 5.28 2.95
CA ASP A 77 17.87 5.07 3.68
C ASP A 77 18.36 3.61 3.55
N ALA A 78 17.43 2.65 3.57
CA ALA A 78 17.76 1.22 3.51
C ALA A 78 17.96 0.71 2.07
N PHE A 79 17.17 1.19 1.12
CA PHE A 79 17.16 0.70 -0.27
C PHE A 79 17.90 1.60 -1.26
N GLY A 80 18.16 2.86 -0.89
CA GLY A 80 18.74 3.90 -1.72
C GLY A 80 17.71 4.98 -2.08
N GLU A 81 18.18 6.22 -2.17
CA GLU A 81 17.37 7.37 -2.60
C GLU A 81 16.72 7.09 -3.97
N GLY A 82 15.41 7.34 -4.07
CA GLY A 82 14.64 7.10 -5.30
C GLY A 82 14.40 5.62 -5.63
N ALA A 83 14.68 4.68 -4.71
CA ALA A 83 14.42 3.26 -4.94
C ALA A 83 12.92 2.90 -4.95
N VAL A 84 12.07 3.72 -4.33
CA VAL A 84 10.61 3.51 -4.28
C VAL A 84 9.93 4.29 -5.41
N ALA A 85 9.23 3.58 -6.28
CA ALA A 85 8.52 4.16 -7.41
C ALA A 85 7.18 4.79 -7.00
N GLU A 86 6.79 5.88 -7.67
CA GLU A 86 5.46 6.47 -7.52
C GLU A 86 4.39 5.57 -8.18
N GLN A 87 3.22 5.50 -7.54
CA GLN A 87 2.04 4.78 -7.99
C GLN A 87 0.78 5.64 -7.80
N PHE A 88 -0.28 5.26 -8.49
CA PHE A 88 -1.61 5.83 -8.33
C PHE A 88 -2.49 4.82 -7.60
N ILE A 89 -3.20 5.30 -6.58
CA ILE A 89 -4.16 4.52 -5.81
C ILE A 89 -5.55 5.08 -6.14
N ASP A 90 -6.42 4.24 -6.70
CA ASP A 90 -7.82 4.57 -6.98
C ASP A 90 -8.62 4.51 -5.67
N LEU A 91 -9.20 5.65 -5.27
CA LEU A 91 -10.01 5.79 -4.05
C LEU A 91 -11.51 5.69 -4.34
N THR A 92 -11.87 5.07 -5.47
CA THR A 92 -13.24 4.62 -5.71
C THR A 92 -13.68 3.77 -4.53
N SER A 93 -14.71 4.26 -3.85
CA SER A 93 -15.30 3.59 -2.68
C SER A 93 -15.96 2.27 -3.05
N ASN A 94 -16.20 1.43 -2.04
CA ASN A 94 -16.76 0.09 -2.21
C ASN A 94 -18.14 0.08 -2.88
N ASP A 95 -18.94 1.13 -2.70
CA ASP A 95 -20.23 1.33 -3.37
C ASP A 95 -20.12 2.07 -4.72
N GLY A 96 -18.89 2.31 -5.20
CA GLY A 96 -18.59 2.81 -6.54
C GLY A 96 -18.52 4.33 -6.66
N LEU A 97 -18.65 5.08 -5.56
CA LEU A 97 -18.52 6.54 -5.60
C LEU A 97 -17.06 6.96 -5.76
N LYS A 98 -16.82 7.98 -6.59
CA LYS A 98 -15.49 8.46 -6.99
C LYS A 98 -15.11 9.81 -6.39
N ASP A 99 -15.76 10.20 -5.30
CA ASP A 99 -15.64 11.57 -4.78
C ASP A 99 -14.21 11.91 -4.31
N TYR A 100 -13.42 10.93 -3.87
CA TYR A 100 -12.01 11.10 -3.45
C TYR A 100 -11.00 10.97 -4.60
N GLY A 101 -11.44 10.53 -5.80
CA GLY A 101 -10.59 10.44 -6.98
C GLY A 101 -9.43 9.45 -6.84
N ASN A 102 -8.22 9.89 -7.20
CA ASN A 102 -7.00 9.09 -7.14
C ASN A 102 -5.94 9.84 -6.35
N VAL A 103 -5.09 9.12 -5.63
CA VAL A 103 -3.92 9.69 -4.97
C VAL A 103 -2.62 9.16 -5.55
N LYS A 104 -1.64 10.05 -5.72
CA LYS A 104 -0.26 9.70 -6.04
C LYS A 104 0.53 9.49 -4.76
N ALA A 105 1.19 8.35 -4.64
CA ALA A 105 2.01 8.03 -3.48
C ALA A 105 3.15 7.09 -3.90
N LYS A 106 4.24 7.07 -3.14
CA LYS A 106 5.28 6.04 -3.23
C LYS A 106 4.95 4.85 -2.33
N VAL A 107 4.43 5.14 -1.14
CA VAL A 107 4.00 4.14 -0.16
C VAL A 107 2.52 4.35 0.15
N GLY A 108 1.73 3.27 0.13
CA GLY A 108 0.30 3.31 0.40
C GLY A 108 -0.23 1.98 0.91
N LEU A 109 -1.55 1.89 0.99
CA LEU A 109 -2.28 0.67 1.33
C LEU A 109 -2.78 0.00 0.06
N LEU A 110 -3.03 -1.31 0.12
CA LEU A 110 -3.73 -2.02 -0.95
C LEU A 110 -5.14 -1.47 -1.09
N THR A 111 -5.61 -1.31 -2.33
CA THR A 111 -7.04 -1.21 -2.62
C THR A 111 -7.73 -2.55 -2.36
N GLU A 112 -9.05 -2.55 -2.24
CA GLU A 112 -9.83 -3.77 -2.11
C GLU A 112 -9.71 -4.68 -3.32
N GLU A 113 -9.57 -4.11 -4.52
CA GLU A 113 -9.34 -4.87 -5.75
C GLU A 113 -7.98 -5.60 -5.71
N GLU A 114 -6.91 -4.91 -5.37
CA GLU A 114 -5.57 -5.51 -5.23
C GLU A 114 -5.54 -6.54 -4.10
N TYR A 115 -6.20 -6.25 -2.97
CA TYR A 115 -6.34 -7.21 -1.88
C TYR A 115 -7.00 -8.51 -2.35
N ARG A 116 -8.10 -8.42 -3.11
CA ARG A 116 -8.79 -9.59 -3.68
C ARG A 116 -7.91 -10.31 -4.71
N GLN A 117 -7.19 -9.59 -5.56
CA GLN A 117 -6.27 -10.15 -6.56
C GLN A 117 -5.11 -10.92 -5.94
N HIS A 118 -4.66 -10.53 -4.75
CA HIS A 118 -3.52 -11.13 -4.06
C HIS A 118 -3.93 -12.01 -2.86
N ARG A 119 -5.22 -12.24 -2.65
CA ARG A 119 -5.73 -12.93 -1.46
C ARG A 119 -5.18 -14.35 -1.29
N ASP A 120 -4.83 -15.01 -2.38
CA ASP A 120 -4.24 -16.36 -2.41
C ASP A 120 -2.82 -16.43 -1.80
N ILE A 121 -2.08 -15.31 -1.77
CA ILE A 121 -0.72 -15.25 -1.24
C ILE A 121 -0.57 -14.37 0.01
N LEU A 122 -1.54 -13.50 0.29
CA LEU A 122 -1.51 -12.67 1.49
C LEU A 122 -1.61 -13.55 2.75
N PRO A 123 -0.68 -13.40 3.70
CA PRO A 123 -0.73 -14.16 4.95
C PRO A 123 -1.96 -13.74 5.77
N PRO A 124 -2.54 -14.67 6.55
CA PRO A 124 -3.52 -14.29 7.55
C PRO A 124 -2.83 -13.43 8.62
N LEU A 125 -3.49 -12.35 9.04
CA LEU A 125 -3.02 -11.53 10.16
C LEU A 125 -3.36 -12.17 11.53
N GLY A 126 -4.13 -13.26 11.54
CA GLY A 126 -4.50 -13.98 12.76
C GLY A 126 -5.19 -13.07 13.78
N ASP A 127 -4.75 -13.14 15.03
CA ASP A 127 -5.26 -12.31 16.13
C ASP A 127 -4.88 -10.82 15.98
N GLU A 128 -3.98 -10.46 15.05
CA GLU A 128 -3.61 -9.07 14.80
C GLU A 128 -4.71 -8.27 14.09
N GLY A 129 -5.74 -8.94 13.54
CA GLY A 129 -6.95 -8.32 13.02
C GLY A 129 -7.14 -8.52 11.52
N TRP A 130 -7.54 -7.46 10.83
CA TRP A 130 -7.80 -7.44 9.39
C TRP A 130 -6.89 -6.44 8.68
N TRP A 131 -6.74 -6.64 7.36
CA TRP A 131 -6.01 -5.70 6.51
C TRP A 131 -6.81 -4.41 6.40
N TRP A 132 -6.23 -3.28 6.79
CA TRP A 132 -6.77 -1.97 6.42
C TRP A 132 -6.41 -1.66 4.97
N LEU A 133 -7.42 -1.26 4.20
CA LEU A 133 -7.32 -1.00 2.78
C LEU A 133 -7.45 0.49 2.50
N ALA A 134 -6.93 0.92 1.36
CA ALA A 134 -7.10 2.29 0.86
C ALA A 134 -8.56 2.60 0.50
N THR A 135 -9.36 1.56 0.22
CA THR A 135 -10.73 1.69 -0.29
C THR A 135 -11.69 2.17 0.82
N PRO A 136 -12.31 3.34 0.64
CA PRO A 136 -13.38 3.78 1.52
C PRO A 136 -14.59 2.83 1.42
N TYR A 137 -15.31 2.63 2.51
CA TYR A 137 -16.59 1.92 2.47
C TYR A 137 -17.61 2.67 1.59
N SER A 138 -17.67 4.00 1.75
CA SER A 138 -18.47 4.94 0.96
C SER A 138 -17.92 6.35 1.24
N THR A 139 -18.61 7.41 0.84
CA THR A 139 -18.12 8.80 0.97
C THR A 139 -19.00 9.65 1.87
N GLU A 140 -18.51 10.84 2.22
CA GLU A 140 -19.27 11.83 3.00
C GLU A 140 -20.65 12.15 2.38
N ARG A 141 -20.74 12.22 1.05
CA ARG A 141 -22.01 12.45 0.33
C ARG A 141 -23.06 11.38 0.66
N ALA A 142 -22.65 10.16 0.91
CA ALA A 142 -23.52 9.04 1.28
C ALA A 142 -23.67 8.87 2.80
N GLY A 143 -23.10 9.78 3.61
CA GLY A 143 -23.18 9.74 5.08
C GLY A 143 -22.11 8.88 5.74
N TYR A 144 -21.05 8.49 5.03
CA TYR A 144 -19.99 7.62 5.55
C TYR A 144 -18.60 8.31 5.45
N PRO A 145 -18.30 9.30 6.30
CA PRO A 145 -17.05 10.04 6.23
C PRO A 145 -15.85 9.33 6.88
N SER A 146 -16.06 8.18 7.54
CA SER A 146 -15.09 7.61 8.50
C SER A 146 -14.84 6.12 8.36
N LEU A 147 -15.51 5.43 7.43
CA LEU A 147 -15.39 3.97 7.27
C LEU A 147 -14.51 3.61 6.06
N VAL A 148 -13.51 2.76 6.31
CA VAL A 148 -12.65 2.13 5.30
C VAL A 148 -12.84 0.61 5.32
N ARG A 149 -12.40 -0.07 4.26
CA ARG A 149 -12.40 -1.53 4.17
C ARG A 149 -11.18 -2.17 4.82
#